data_AF-A0AAU7JMY3-F1
#
_entry.id   AF-A0AAU7JMY3-F1
#
_cell.length_a   1.000
_cell.length_b   1.000
_cell.length_c   1.000
_cell.angle_alpha   90.00
_cell.angle_beta   90.00
_cell.angle_gamma   90.00
#
_symmetry.space_group_name_H-M   'P 1'
#
loop_
_entity.id
_entity.type
_entity.pdbx_description
1 polymer ?
#
loop_
_entity_poly.entity_id
_entity_poly.type
_entity_poly.pdbx_seq_one_letter_code
_entity_poly.pdbx_strand_id
1 'polypeptide(L)'
;MTIRPNKMVDGEIVPLSDPEWAEYQAALTPSLDQLKAAKASAVDALRDGLLASGFSCDFGAAGVHVLQTRGSDDRVNWLTSQAAYTAMVAAGQGDSPGAVFRSADNQTFTVTFSEGLQALLSMASWGAAVYRRSWELKDAVAAAADASALDVIDIAAGWPA
;
A
#
# COMPACT_ATOMS: atom_id res chain seq x y z
N MET A 1 -30.20 22.35 -10.48
CA MET A 1 -31.55 22.06 -9.97
C MET A 1 -31.55 20.62 -9.51
N THR A 2 -31.51 20.37 -8.20
CA THR A 2 -31.48 19.01 -7.66
C THR A 2 -32.89 18.43 -7.75
N ILE A 3 -33.07 17.35 -8.51
CA ILE A 3 -34.38 16.71 -8.70
C ILE A 3 -34.72 15.93 -7.43
N ARG A 4 -35.88 16.22 -6.83
CA ARG A 4 -36.38 15.49 -5.66
C ARG A 4 -36.98 14.14 -6.10
N PRO A 5 -36.72 13.04 -5.38
CA PRO A 5 -37.41 11.77 -5.55
C PRO A 5 -38.90 11.91 -5.32
N ASN A 6 -39.66 10.98 -5.89
CA ASN A 6 -41.09 10.87 -5.69
C ASN A 6 -41.43 9.69 -4.80
N LYS A 7 -42.59 9.75 -4.15
CA LYS A 7 -43.25 8.65 -3.45
C LYS A 7 -44.65 8.44 -4.01
N MET A 8 -45.22 7.27 -3.76
CA MET A 8 -46.63 6.99 -4.04
C MET A 8 -47.48 7.35 -2.82
N VAL A 9 -48.52 8.14 -3.01
CA VAL A 9 -49.54 8.44 -1.99
C VAL A 9 -50.90 8.31 -2.65
N ASP A 10 -51.77 7.44 -2.12
CA ASP A 10 -53.12 7.20 -2.65
C ASP A 10 -53.22 6.93 -4.16
N GLY A 11 -52.19 6.30 -4.75
CA GLY A 11 -52.15 6.00 -6.18
C GLY A 11 -51.56 7.09 -7.07
N GLU A 12 -51.16 8.23 -6.49
CA GLU A 12 -50.52 9.35 -7.19
C GLU A 12 -49.01 9.41 -6.89
N ILE A 13 -48.22 9.80 -7.92
CA ILE A 13 -46.79 10.07 -7.78
C ILE A 13 -46.63 11.52 -7.33
N VAL A 14 -46.14 11.72 -6.12
CA VAL A 14 -45.89 13.05 -5.54
C VAL A 14 -44.43 13.21 -5.12
N PRO A 15 -43.82 14.39 -5.25
CA PRO A 15 -42.47 14.63 -4.75
C PRO A 15 -42.42 14.50 -3.22
N LEU A 16 -41.26 14.13 -2.68
CA LEU A 16 -41.04 14.16 -1.24
C LEU A 16 -41.27 15.57 -0.69
N SER A 17 -42.00 15.67 0.44
CA SER A 17 -42.15 16.92 1.18
C SER A 17 -40.79 17.39 1.74
N ASP A 18 -40.69 18.64 2.19
CA ASP A 18 -39.42 19.15 2.74
C ASP A 18 -38.87 18.32 3.91
N PRO A 19 -39.67 17.86 4.89
CA PRO A 19 -39.18 16.97 5.94
C PRO A 19 -38.70 15.62 5.42
N GLU A 20 -39.44 15.00 4.49
CA GLU A 20 -39.09 13.70 3.90
C GLU A 20 -37.85 13.80 3.03
N TRP A 21 -37.67 14.93 2.35
CA TRP A 21 -36.47 15.21 1.58
C TRP A 21 -35.25 15.39 2.49
N ALA A 22 -35.39 16.07 3.62
CA ALA A 22 -34.32 16.20 4.61
C ALA A 22 -33.94 14.85 5.23
N GLU A 23 -34.93 14.01 5.56
CA GLU A 23 -34.70 12.64 6.06
C GLU A 23 -34.01 11.77 5.00
N TYR A 24 -34.45 11.84 3.74
CA TYR A 24 -33.82 11.14 2.63
C TYR A 24 -32.36 11.58 2.43
N GLN A 25 -32.08 12.89 2.49
CA GLN A 25 -30.72 13.40 2.39
C GLN A 25 -29.83 12.96 3.56
N ALA A 26 -30.37 12.94 4.79
CA ALA A 26 -29.66 12.43 5.96
C ALA A 26 -29.33 10.93 5.80
N ALA A 27 -30.27 10.13 5.27
CA ALA A 27 -30.06 8.71 5.02
C ALA A 27 -29.02 8.43 3.91
N LEU A 28 -28.86 9.35 2.95
CA LEU A 28 -27.83 9.25 1.90
C LEU A 28 -26.44 9.74 2.33
N THR A 29 -26.36 10.52 3.40
CA THR A 29 -25.09 11.06 3.87
C THR A 29 -24.32 9.97 4.61
N PRO A 30 -23.11 9.58 4.17
CA PRO A 30 -22.35 8.55 4.85
C PRO A 30 -22.06 8.95 6.30
N SER A 31 -22.19 7.99 7.22
CA SER A 31 -21.77 8.18 8.61
C SER A 31 -20.25 8.38 8.69
N LEU A 32 -19.78 8.98 9.78
CA LEU A 32 -18.34 9.11 10.04
C LEU A 32 -17.63 7.74 9.99
N ASP A 33 -18.25 6.69 10.52
CA ASP A 33 -17.69 5.34 10.52
C ASP A 33 -17.58 4.78 9.09
N GLN A 34 -18.57 5.04 8.22
CA GLN A 34 -18.50 4.66 6.81
C GLN A 34 -17.37 5.41 6.08
N LEU A 35 -17.20 6.70 6.36
CA LEU A 35 -16.11 7.49 5.80
C LEU A 35 -14.74 6.99 6.27
N LYS A 36 -14.60 6.68 7.57
CA LYS A 36 -13.36 6.11 8.14
C LYS A 36 -13.03 4.76 7.52
N ALA A 37 -14.02 3.87 7.40
CA ALA A 37 -13.84 2.57 6.76
C ALA A 37 -13.39 2.70 5.30
N ALA A 38 -14.01 3.61 4.54
CA ALA A 38 -13.62 3.88 3.15
C ALA A 38 -12.17 4.40 3.06
N LYS A 39 -11.78 5.37 3.91
CA LYS A 39 -10.42 5.92 3.90
C LYS A 39 -9.39 4.89 4.37
N ALA A 40 -9.68 4.07 5.38
CA ALA A 40 -8.81 2.97 5.80
C ALA A 40 -8.61 1.93 4.69
N SER A 41 -9.69 1.57 3.97
CA SER A 41 -9.60 0.68 2.80
C SER A 41 -8.74 1.27 1.69
N ALA A 42 -8.81 2.58 1.45
CA ALA A 42 -7.93 3.27 0.50
C ALA A 42 -6.45 3.23 0.93
N VAL A 43 -6.15 3.34 2.23
CA VAL A 43 -4.79 3.16 2.76
C VAL A 43 -4.28 1.73 2.52
N ASP A 44 -5.12 0.72 2.75
CA ASP A 44 -4.76 -0.67 2.47
C ASP A 44 -4.50 -0.88 0.97
N ALA A 45 -5.33 -0.31 0.09
CA ALA A 45 -5.13 -0.38 -1.35
C ALA A 45 -3.81 0.27 -1.82
N LEU A 46 -3.43 1.41 -1.24
CA LEU A 46 -2.14 2.06 -1.54
C LEU A 46 -0.95 1.22 -1.08
N ARG A 47 -1.00 0.70 0.16
CA ARG A 47 0.03 -0.21 0.69
C ARG A 47 0.20 -1.42 -0.24
N ASP A 48 -0.91 -2.05 -0.61
CA ASP A 48 -0.89 -3.26 -1.42
C ASP A 48 -0.41 -2.96 -2.85
N GLY A 49 -0.76 -1.79 -3.40
CA GLY A 49 -0.25 -1.29 -4.67
C GLY A 49 1.27 -1.13 -4.69
N LEU A 50 1.84 -0.51 -3.64
CA LEU A 50 3.30 -0.35 -3.50
C LEU A 50 4.02 -1.69 -3.35
N LEU A 51 3.49 -2.60 -2.53
CA LEU A 51 4.05 -3.94 -2.40
C LEU A 51 3.90 -4.76 -3.69
N ALA A 52 2.87 -4.51 -4.50
CA ALA A 52 2.71 -5.17 -5.78
C ALA A 52 3.66 -4.61 -6.86
N SER A 53 4.00 -3.31 -6.82
CA SER A 53 4.95 -2.72 -7.76
C SER A 53 6.39 -3.20 -7.56
N GLY A 54 6.72 -3.71 -6.37
CA GLY A 54 8.06 -4.20 -6.04
C GLY A 54 9.01 -3.09 -5.57
N PHE A 55 10.21 -3.51 -5.20
CA PHE A 55 11.26 -2.64 -4.69
C PHE A 55 12.29 -2.32 -5.78
N SER A 56 12.45 -1.05 -6.11
CA SER A 56 13.47 -0.59 -7.06
C SER A 56 14.82 -0.45 -6.36
N CYS A 57 15.86 -1.10 -6.88
CA CYS A 57 17.20 -1.06 -6.32
C CYS A 57 18.23 -0.84 -7.42
N ASP A 58 19.17 0.08 -7.18
CA ASP A 58 20.34 0.27 -8.03
C ASP A 58 21.45 -0.70 -7.61
N PHE A 59 21.79 -1.65 -8.49
CA PHE A 59 22.87 -2.61 -8.32
C PHE A 59 24.18 -2.11 -8.95
N GLY A 60 24.35 -0.79 -9.11
CA GLY A 60 25.56 -0.16 -9.62
C GLY A 60 25.81 -0.54 -11.08
N ALA A 61 26.89 -1.30 -11.34
CA ALA A 61 27.23 -1.71 -12.70
C ALA A 61 26.17 -2.61 -13.35
N ALA A 62 25.37 -3.33 -12.55
CA ALA A 62 24.26 -4.13 -13.06
C ALA A 62 23.00 -3.29 -13.36
N GLY A 63 22.96 -2.02 -12.95
CA GLY A 63 21.87 -1.08 -13.20
C GLY A 63 20.73 -1.17 -12.19
N VAL A 64 19.66 -0.42 -12.46
CA VAL A 64 18.45 -0.38 -11.63
C VAL A 64 17.51 -1.52 -11.99
N HIS A 65 17.11 -2.31 -11.00
CA HIS A 65 16.20 -3.44 -11.15
C HIS A 65 15.07 -3.39 -10.12
N VAL A 66 13.91 -3.92 -10.50
CA VAL A 66 12.78 -4.10 -9.58
C VAL A 66 12.75 -5.53 -9.06
N LEU A 67 12.78 -5.68 -7.73
CA LEU A 67 12.58 -6.92 -7.01
C LEU A 67 11.09 -7.10 -6.69
N GLN A 68 10.50 -8.20 -7.15
CA GLN A 68 9.05 -8.42 -7.05
C GLN A 68 8.66 -8.79 -5.61
N THR A 69 7.57 -8.24 -5.08
CA THR A 69 7.10 -8.52 -3.69
C THR A 69 5.61 -8.88 -3.61
N ARG A 70 5.05 -9.33 -4.74
CA ARG A 70 3.59 -9.42 -5.00
C ARG A 70 2.89 -10.50 -4.17
N GLY A 71 3.62 -11.55 -3.79
CA GLY A 71 3.06 -12.72 -3.10
C GLY A 71 4.03 -13.40 -2.16
N SER A 72 3.57 -14.48 -1.54
CA SER A 72 4.37 -15.30 -0.62
C SER A 72 5.61 -15.87 -1.30
N ASP A 73 5.48 -16.34 -2.53
CA ASP A 73 6.56 -17.03 -3.24
C ASP A 73 7.73 -16.09 -3.52
N ASP A 74 7.43 -14.89 -4.02
CA ASP A 74 8.39 -13.80 -4.19
C ASP A 74 9.12 -13.51 -2.85
N ARG A 75 8.36 -13.32 -1.76
CA ARG A 75 8.91 -12.97 -0.43
C ARG A 75 9.75 -14.09 0.17
N VAL A 76 9.30 -15.34 0.05
CA VAL A 76 10.04 -16.51 0.53
C VAL A 76 11.33 -16.68 -0.24
N ASN A 77 11.32 -16.50 -1.57
CA ASN A 77 12.52 -16.53 -2.40
C ASN A 77 13.56 -15.51 -1.91
N TRP A 78 13.13 -14.29 -1.57
CA TRP A 78 14.03 -13.27 -1.04
C TRP A 78 14.54 -13.57 0.36
N LEU A 79 13.71 -14.12 1.24
CA LEU A 79 14.13 -14.54 2.59
C LEU A 79 15.18 -15.67 2.50
N THR A 80 14.97 -16.65 1.63
CA THR A 80 15.94 -17.72 1.36
C THR A 80 17.26 -17.15 0.82
N SER A 81 17.19 -16.23 -0.15
CA SER A 81 18.37 -15.57 -0.73
C SER A 81 19.12 -14.76 0.33
N GLN A 82 18.42 -13.99 1.16
CA GLN A 82 19.01 -13.19 2.23
C GLN A 82 19.75 -14.07 3.24
N ALA A 83 19.17 -15.20 3.65
CA ALA A 83 19.82 -16.14 4.56
C ALA A 83 21.10 -16.73 3.95
N ALA A 84 21.06 -17.14 2.67
CA ALA A 84 22.22 -17.67 1.96
C ALA A 84 23.34 -16.61 1.85
N TYR A 85 23.01 -15.37 1.47
CA TYR A 85 24.01 -14.32 1.30
C TYR A 85 24.59 -13.87 2.64
N THR A 86 23.77 -13.85 3.70
CA THR A 86 24.24 -13.62 5.08
C THR A 86 25.30 -14.66 5.48
N ALA A 87 25.06 -15.94 5.20
CA ALA A 87 26.03 -17.00 5.51
C ALA A 87 27.34 -16.82 4.74
N MET A 88 27.28 -16.43 3.47
CA MET A 88 28.47 -16.19 2.64
C MET A 88 29.28 -14.98 3.13
N VAL A 89 28.62 -13.88 3.46
CA VAL A 89 29.27 -12.69 4.04
C VAL A 89 29.92 -13.04 5.38
N ALA A 90 29.22 -13.78 6.25
CA ALA A 90 29.76 -14.23 7.54
C ALA A 90 30.95 -15.19 7.39
N ALA A 91 31.00 -15.97 6.30
CA ALA A 91 32.13 -16.82 5.94
C ALA A 91 33.31 -16.06 5.29
N GLY A 92 33.26 -14.72 5.23
CA GLY A 92 34.30 -13.89 4.63
C GLY A 92 34.29 -13.88 3.10
N GLN A 93 33.19 -14.31 2.47
CA GLN A 93 33.01 -14.36 1.02
C GLN A 93 32.22 -13.17 0.47
N GLY A 94 32.13 -12.07 1.23
CA GLY A 94 31.31 -10.91 0.88
C GLY A 94 31.61 -10.34 -0.51
N ASP A 95 32.89 -10.23 -0.87
CA ASP A 95 33.34 -9.66 -2.16
C ASP A 95 33.30 -10.67 -3.32
N SER A 96 32.99 -11.93 -3.04
CA SER A 96 32.89 -12.97 -4.07
C SER A 96 31.58 -12.84 -4.86
N PRO A 97 31.61 -12.87 -6.20
CA PRO A 97 30.39 -12.90 -7.00
C PRO A 97 29.64 -14.22 -6.76
N GLY A 98 28.33 -14.14 -6.58
CA GLY A 98 27.51 -15.32 -6.33
C GLY A 98 26.09 -15.06 -5.85
N ALA A 99 25.75 -13.81 -5.55
CA ALA A 99 24.37 -13.42 -5.32
C ALA A 99 23.64 -13.25 -6.65
N VAL A 100 22.77 -14.21 -6.98
CA VAL A 100 22.03 -14.26 -8.25
C VAL A 100 20.61 -13.71 -8.05
N PHE A 101 20.26 -12.73 -8.87
CA PHE A 101 18.92 -12.14 -8.90
C PHE A 101 18.25 -12.41 -10.24
N ARG A 102 16.91 -12.41 -10.23
CA ARG A 102 16.08 -12.34 -11.42
C ARG A 102 15.12 -11.16 -11.26
N SER A 103 15.28 -10.13 -12.10
CA SER A 103 14.47 -8.92 -12.03
C SER A 103 13.04 -9.15 -12.54
N ALA A 104 12.17 -8.16 -12.33
CA ALA A 104 10.81 -8.17 -12.86
C ALA A 104 10.74 -8.35 -14.39
N ASP A 105 11.76 -7.89 -15.12
CA ASP A 105 11.90 -8.04 -16.58
C ASP A 105 12.49 -9.38 -17.00
N ASN A 106 12.58 -10.35 -16.08
CA ASN A 106 13.18 -11.66 -16.28
C ASN A 106 14.68 -11.63 -16.63
N GLN A 107 15.39 -10.54 -16.31
CA GLN A 107 16.84 -10.48 -16.47
C GLN A 107 17.52 -11.16 -15.28
N THR A 108 18.37 -12.15 -15.56
CA THR A 108 19.23 -12.76 -14.55
C THR A 108 20.57 -12.04 -14.52
N PHE A 109 21.01 -11.65 -13.32
CA PHE A 109 22.30 -11.02 -13.11
C PHE A 109 22.91 -11.49 -11.79
N THR A 110 24.22 -11.31 -11.67
CA THR A 110 24.99 -11.71 -10.50
C THR A 110 25.74 -10.52 -9.95
N VAL A 111 25.69 -10.34 -8.64
CA VAL A 111 26.47 -9.37 -7.87
C VAL A 111 27.28 -10.09 -6.78
N THR A 112 28.10 -9.35 -6.05
CA THR A 112 28.78 -9.90 -4.87
C THR A 112 27.78 -10.24 -3.76
N PHE A 113 28.16 -11.15 -2.86
CA PHE A 113 27.28 -11.49 -1.72
C PHE A 113 26.99 -10.30 -0.81
N SER A 114 27.97 -9.41 -0.62
CA SER A 114 27.79 -8.16 0.11
C SER A 114 26.76 -7.24 -0.55
N GLU A 115 26.88 -6.97 -1.86
CA GLU A 115 25.93 -6.14 -2.60
C GLU A 115 24.53 -6.73 -2.59
N GLY A 116 24.41 -8.03 -2.85
CA GLY A 116 23.14 -8.73 -2.84
C GLY A 116 22.46 -8.72 -1.47
N LEU A 117 23.23 -8.92 -0.40
CA LEU A 117 22.71 -8.83 0.96
C LEU A 117 22.23 -7.41 1.29
N GLN A 118 23.00 -6.39 0.93
CA GLN A 118 22.60 -4.99 1.16
C GLN A 118 21.30 -4.67 0.43
N ALA A 119 21.14 -5.06 -0.83
CA ALA A 119 19.90 -4.87 -1.58
C ALA A 119 18.69 -5.51 -0.87
N LEU A 120 18.84 -6.74 -0.38
CA LEU A 120 17.75 -7.45 0.33
C LEU A 120 17.45 -6.84 1.70
N LEU A 121 18.44 -6.31 2.42
CA LEU A 121 18.24 -5.59 3.67
C LEU A 121 17.54 -4.25 3.44
N SER A 122 17.92 -3.51 2.39
CA SER A 122 17.24 -2.28 1.97
C SER A 122 15.77 -2.56 1.59
N MET A 123 15.51 -3.64 0.86
CA MET A 123 14.14 -4.06 0.53
C MET A 123 13.33 -4.40 1.79
N ALA A 124 13.92 -5.11 2.76
CA ALA A 124 13.25 -5.42 4.02
C ALA A 124 12.94 -4.15 4.83
N SER A 125 13.88 -3.19 4.87
CA SER A 125 13.69 -1.89 5.50
C SER A 125 12.58 -1.08 4.83
N TRP A 126 12.56 -1.03 3.50
CA TRP A 126 11.51 -0.41 2.71
C TRP A 126 10.14 -1.03 3.00
N GLY A 127 10.04 -2.36 2.96
CA GLY A 127 8.78 -3.06 3.24
C GLY A 127 8.26 -2.78 4.66
N ALA A 128 9.14 -2.76 5.65
CA ALA A 128 8.78 -2.36 7.01
C ALA A 128 8.29 -0.90 7.09
N ALA A 129 8.92 0.02 6.35
CA ALA A 129 8.50 1.41 6.29
C ALA A 129 7.13 1.57 5.61
N VAL A 130 6.82 0.79 4.57
CA VAL A 130 5.49 0.74 3.93
C VAL A 130 4.42 0.32 4.94
N TYR A 131 4.64 -0.76 5.69
CA TYR A 131 3.69 -1.21 6.72
C TYR A 131 3.52 -0.18 7.84
N ARG A 132 4.63 0.38 8.35
CA ARG A 132 4.58 1.40 9.39
C ARG A 132 3.75 2.60 8.96
N ARG A 133 3.97 3.11 7.73
CA ARG A 133 3.19 4.23 7.20
C ARG A 133 1.70 3.91 7.09
N SER A 134 1.37 2.70 6.65
CA SER A 134 -0.03 2.22 6.60
C SER A 134 -0.68 2.21 7.99
N TRP A 135 0.05 1.81 9.04
CA TRP A 135 -0.47 1.84 10.41
C TRP A 135 -0.67 3.26 10.92
N GLU A 136 0.33 4.14 10.76
CA GLU A 136 0.23 5.56 11.14
C GLU A 136 -0.99 6.25 10.51
N LEU A 137 -1.23 6.01 9.21
CA LEU A 137 -2.38 6.56 8.51
C LEU A 137 -3.71 6.00 9.03
N LYS A 138 -3.78 4.71 9.34
CA LYS A 138 -5.00 4.09 9.89
C LYS A 138 -5.28 4.53 11.32
N ASP A 139 -4.24 4.74 12.12
CA ASP A 139 -4.36 5.32 13.46
C ASP A 139 -4.89 6.76 13.38
N ALA A 140 -4.39 7.56 12.44
CA ALA A 140 -4.90 8.91 12.19
C ALA A 140 -6.38 8.90 11.74
N VAL A 141 -6.76 7.98 10.83
CA VAL A 141 -8.15 7.80 10.39
C VAL A 141 -9.05 7.42 11.56
N ALA A 142 -8.61 6.49 12.42
CA ALA A 142 -9.35 6.06 13.59
C ALA A 142 -9.54 7.23 14.59
N ALA A 143 -8.51 8.05 14.77
CA ALA A 143 -8.51 9.19 15.69
C ALA A 143 -9.30 10.42 15.23
N ALA A 144 -9.68 10.51 13.95
CA ALA A 144 -10.43 11.65 13.42
C ALA A 144 -11.78 11.82 14.15
N ALA A 145 -12.04 13.01 14.70
CA ALA A 145 -13.24 13.28 15.50
C ALA A 145 -14.51 13.49 14.66
N ASP A 146 -14.34 13.97 13.42
CA ASP A 146 -15.42 14.30 12.50
C ASP A 146 -14.96 14.19 11.04
N ALA A 147 -15.88 14.44 10.11
CA ALA A 147 -15.62 14.35 8.68
C ALA A 147 -14.58 15.37 8.19
N SER A 148 -14.49 16.55 8.80
CA SER A 148 -13.51 17.57 8.43
C SER A 148 -12.10 17.15 8.85
N ALA A 149 -11.95 16.61 10.06
CA ALA A 149 -10.69 16.06 10.56
C ALA A 149 -10.25 14.84 9.75
N LEU A 150 -11.20 14.04 9.25
CA LEU A 150 -10.90 12.92 8.38
C LEU A 150 -10.44 13.38 6.98
N ASP A 151 -11.06 14.42 6.43
CA ASP A 151 -10.78 14.92 5.07
C ASP A 151 -9.34 15.41 4.91
N VAL A 152 -8.79 16.10 5.92
CA VAL A 152 -7.42 16.63 5.91
C VAL A 152 -6.32 15.56 5.92
N ILE A 153 -6.64 14.29 6.19
CA ILE A 153 -5.67 13.19 6.15
C ILE A 153 -5.32 12.86 4.70
N ASP A 154 -4.14 13.30 4.27
CA ASP A 154 -3.53 12.94 3.00
C ASP A 154 -2.91 11.53 3.08
N ILE A 155 -3.59 10.58 2.46
CA ILE A 155 -3.15 9.19 2.39
C ILE A 155 -2.15 8.94 1.25
N ALA A 156 -1.94 9.89 0.33
CA ALA A 156 -1.03 9.74 -0.80
C ALA A 156 0.42 10.15 -0.45
N ALA A 157 0.61 10.91 0.64
CA ALA A 157 1.92 11.40 1.05
C ALA A 157 2.63 10.50 2.07
N GLY A 158 3.97 10.59 2.07
CA GLY A 158 4.84 10.02 3.11
C GLY A 158 5.11 8.52 2.99
N TRP A 159 4.79 7.90 1.85
CA TRP A 159 5.22 6.54 1.54
C TRP A 159 6.72 6.52 1.22
N PRO A 160 7.44 5.44 1.58
CA PRO A 160 8.84 5.30 1.22
C PRO A 160 9.01 5.15 -0.30
N ALA A 161 10.07 5.76 -0.83
CA ALA A 161 10.50 5.60 -2.22
C ALA A 161 11.11 4.22 -2.47
#